data_AF-A0A562K3K4-F1
#
_entry.id   AF-A0A562K3K4-F1
#
_cell.length_a   1.000
_cell.length_b   1.000
_cell.length_c   1.000
_cell.angle_alpha   90.00
_cell.angle_beta   90.00
_cell.angle_gamma   90.00
#
_symmetry.space_group_name_H-M   'P 1'
#
loop_
_entity.id
_entity.type
_entity.pdbx_description
1 polymer ?
#
loop_
_entity_poly.entity_id
_entity_poly.type
_entity_poly.pdbx_seq_one_letter_code
_entity_poly.pdbx_strand_id
1 'polypeptide(L)'
;MTINHTEALLNSIKKVGMKVEKELNESIQNSLNKEDVLKDMITRSEVTAAAMKKLQQAIETLSIPLNFPTKTDVANAAKLTVQAEEKMDLIDEKVMALAQSMEELKRSLAVSSSNSKSHPNEILKALSDLKQTLDQELESSSSSESADQ
;
A
#
# COMPACT_ATOMS: atom_id res chain seq x y z
N MET A 1 61.78 -54.24 -21.94
CA MET A 1 61.39 -54.71 -20.59
C MET A 1 61.38 -53.51 -19.62
N THR A 2 60.62 -52.45 -19.92
CA THR A 2 60.72 -51.12 -19.24
C THR A 2 59.39 -50.60 -18.68
N ILE A 3 58.30 -51.35 -18.85
CA ILE A 3 56.93 -50.87 -18.55
C ILE A 3 56.64 -50.89 -17.04
N ASN A 4 57.22 -51.82 -16.27
CA ASN A 4 56.97 -51.95 -14.83
C ASN A 4 57.50 -50.79 -13.97
N HIS A 5 58.63 -50.18 -14.34
CA HIS A 5 59.24 -49.14 -13.51
C HIS A 5 58.51 -47.79 -13.65
N THR A 6 57.96 -47.50 -14.83
CA THR A 6 57.19 -46.27 -15.08
C THR A 6 55.84 -46.31 -14.36
N GLU A 7 55.17 -47.47 -14.34
CA GLU A 7 53.92 -47.66 -13.60
C GLU A 7 54.14 -47.60 -12.07
N ALA A 8 55.25 -48.14 -11.57
CA ALA A 8 55.62 -48.05 -10.15
C ALA A 8 55.87 -46.60 -9.70
N LEU A 9 56.51 -45.78 -10.55
CA LEU A 9 56.77 -44.37 -10.28
C LEU A 9 55.46 -43.55 -10.30
N LEU A 10 54.59 -43.78 -11.28
CA LEU A 10 53.28 -43.15 -11.36
C LEU A 10 52.42 -43.47 -10.12
N ASN A 11 52.41 -44.73 -9.69
CA ASN A 11 51.69 -45.16 -8.49
C ASN A 11 52.25 -44.52 -7.22
N SER A 12 53.57 -44.30 -7.16
CA SER A 12 54.22 -43.64 -6.02
C SER A 12 53.86 -42.15 -5.97
N ILE A 13 53.88 -41.45 -7.11
CA ILE A 13 53.43 -40.05 -7.20
C ILE A 13 51.96 -39.93 -6.82
N LYS A 14 51.09 -40.83 -7.33
CA LYS A 14 49.67 -40.85 -7.00
C LYS A 14 49.43 -41.07 -5.51
N LYS A 15 50.19 -41.96 -4.88
CA LYS A 15 50.11 -42.22 -3.43
C LYS A 15 50.52 -41.00 -2.60
N VAL A 16 51.57 -40.30 -3.02
CA VAL A 16 52.00 -39.04 -2.36
C VAL A 16 50.97 -37.94 -2.58
N GLY A 17 50.43 -37.78 -3.79
CA GLY A 17 49.36 -36.83 -4.10
C GLY A 17 48.12 -37.06 -3.25
N MET A 18 47.64 -38.31 -3.17
CA MET A 18 46.50 -38.66 -2.32
C MET A 18 46.76 -38.40 -0.84
N LYS A 19 48.00 -38.58 -0.38
CA LYS A 19 48.36 -38.30 1.02
C LYS A 19 48.32 -36.80 1.31
N VAL A 20 48.86 -35.97 0.42
CA VAL A 20 48.84 -34.51 0.54
C VAL A 20 47.40 -33.98 0.46
N GLU A 21 46.60 -34.48 -0.47
CA GLU A 21 45.18 -34.12 -0.57
C GLU A 21 44.41 -34.48 0.70
N LYS A 22 44.68 -35.65 1.28
CA LYS A 22 44.06 -36.09 2.52
C LYS A 22 44.47 -35.21 3.70
N GLU A 23 45.76 -34.94 3.86
CA GLU A 23 46.28 -34.06 4.93
C GLU A 23 45.74 -32.62 4.79
N LEU A 24 45.63 -32.11 3.55
CA LEU A 24 45.05 -30.81 3.29
C LEU A 24 43.55 -30.77 3.60
N ASN A 25 42.80 -31.78 3.18
CA ASN A 25 41.37 -31.89 3.50
C ASN A 25 41.13 -32.00 5.01
N GLU A 26 41.93 -32.81 5.71
CA GLU A 26 41.85 -32.92 7.18
C GLU A 26 42.20 -31.59 7.85
N SER A 27 43.20 -30.85 7.35
CA SER A 27 43.57 -29.52 7.86
C SER A 27 42.47 -28.46 7.64
N ILE A 28 41.86 -28.46 6.45
CA ILE A 28 40.74 -27.58 6.10
C ILE A 28 39.54 -27.94 6.99
N GLN A 29 39.19 -29.22 7.07
CA GLN A 29 38.07 -29.69 7.90
C GLN A 29 38.29 -29.37 9.38
N ASN A 30 39.51 -29.53 9.90
CA ASN A 30 39.86 -29.18 11.28
C ASN A 30 39.88 -27.67 11.53
N SER A 31 40.07 -26.85 10.49
CA SER A 31 40.03 -25.39 10.61
C SER A 31 38.60 -24.84 10.54
N LEU A 32 37.74 -25.44 9.70
CA LEU A 32 36.33 -25.07 9.59
C LEU A 32 35.46 -25.65 10.72
N ASN A 33 35.80 -26.83 11.24
CA ASN A 33 35.04 -27.49 12.30
C ASN A 33 35.42 -27.02 13.71
N LYS A 34 36.09 -25.86 13.84
CA LYS A 34 36.27 -25.19 15.13
C LYS A 34 35.00 -24.43 15.45
N GLU A 35 34.03 -25.14 16.01
CA GLU A 35 32.79 -24.57 16.54
C GLU A 35 33.07 -23.36 17.44
N ASP A 36 34.21 -23.34 18.14
CA ASP A 36 34.67 -22.22 18.96
C ASP A 36 35.00 -20.96 18.15
N VAL A 37 35.57 -21.08 16.94
CA VAL A 37 35.84 -19.92 16.07
C VAL A 37 34.54 -19.35 15.52
N LEU A 38 33.59 -20.22 15.16
CA LEU A 38 32.27 -19.79 14.72
C LEU A 38 31.49 -19.13 15.87
N LYS A 39 31.54 -19.69 17.07
CA LYS A 39 30.93 -19.11 18.28
C LYS A 39 31.57 -17.76 18.64
N ASP A 40 32.90 -17.65 18.61
CA ASP A 40 33.60 -16.38 18.89
C ASP A 40 33.31 -15.33 17.81
N MET A 41 33.14 -15.74 16.56
CA MET A 41 32.72 -14.86 15.48
C MET A 41 31.27 -14.39 15.66
N ILE A 42 30.36 -15.28 16.06
CA ILE A 42 28.96 -14.93 16.34
C ILE A 42 28.87 -13.96 17.52
N THR A 43 29.56 -14.22 18.64
CA THR A 43 29.55 -13.32 19.80
C THR A 43 30.19 -11.97 19.48
N ARG A 44 31.31 -11.94 18.74
CA ARG A 44 31.89 -10.68 18.24
C ARG A 44 30.94 -9.93 17.30
N SER A 45 30.20 -10.66 16.46
CA SER A 45 29.18 -10.08 15.59
C SER A 45 28.03 -9.47 16.40
N GLU A 46 27.55 -10.15 17.43
CA GLU A 46 26.50 -9.65 18.33
C GLU A 46 26.94 -8.38 19.08
N VAL A 47 28.18 -8.36 19.60
CA VAL A 47 28.74 -7.16 20.26
C VAL A 47 28.87 -6.00 19.27
N THR A 48 29.30 -6.28 18.03
CA THR A 48 29.39 -5.27 16.97
C THR A 48 28.01 -4.74 16.59
N ALA A 49 27.01 -5.63 16.48
CA ALA A 49 25.63 -5.23 16.22
C ALA A 49 25.05 -4.39 17.38
N ALA A 50 25.35 -4.74 18.63
CA ALA A 50 24.96 -3.95 19.79
C ALA A 50 25.63 -2.56 19.80
N ALA A 51 26.91 -2.47 19.44
CA ALA A 51 27.62 -1.20 19.29
C ALA A 51 27.02 -0.35 18.16
N MET A 52 26.70 -0.95 17.02
CA MET A 52 26.01 -0.26 15.91
C MET A 52 24.62 0.24 16.30
N LYS A 53 23.85 -0.54 17.08
CA LYS A 53 22.56 -0.09 17.62
C LYS A 53 22.71 1.11 18.55
N LYS A 54 23.71 1.10 19.43
CA LYS A 54 24.00 2.25 20.31
C LYS A 54 24.40 3.48 19.51
N LEU A 55 25.20 3.32 18.45
CA LEU A 55 25.57 4.41 17.56
C LEU A 55 24.34 4.97 16.82
N GLN A 56 23.46 4.09 16.32
CA GLN A 56 22.19 4.51 15.71
C GLN A 56 21.35 5.32 16.69
N GLN A 57 21.19 4.86 17.94
CA GLN A 57 20.44 5.58 18.97
C GLN A 57 21.07 6.95 19.32
N ALA A 58 22.40 7.03 19.35
CA ALA A 58 23.08 8.31 19.55
C ALA A 58 22.82 9.27 18.37
N ILE A 59 22.85 8.77 17.13
CA ILE A 59 22.52 9.55 15.94
C ILE A 59 21.06 10.01 15.96
N GLU A 60 20.12 9.16 16.40
CA GLU A 60 18.71 9.52 16.57
C GLU A 60 18.48 10.55 17.69
N THR A 61 19.29 10.52 18.75
CA THR A 61 19.20 11.52 19.82
C THR A 61 19.79 12.86 19.38
N LEU A 62 20.86 12.82 18.60
CA LEU A 62 21.52 14.00 18.04
C LEU A 62 20.75 14.62 16.87
N SER A 63 19.89 13.86 16.19
CA SER A 63 19.07 14.38 15.09
C SER A 63 18.03 15.38 15.56
N ILE A 64 17.54 15.27 16.80
CA ILE A 64 16.56 16.18 17.38
C ILE A 64 17.12 17.62 17.47
N PRO A 65 18.27 17.88 18.12
CA PRO A 65 18.83 19.23 18.19
C PRO A 65 19.48 19.70 16.88
N LEU A 66 20.04 18.79 16.07
CA LEU A 66 20.78 19.16 14.85
C LEU A 66 19.94 19.10 13.57
N ASN A 67 18.67 18.68 13.68
CA ASN A 67 17.67 18.64 12.63
C ASN A 67 18.14 17.97 11.32
N PHE A 68 18.89 16.88 11.41
CA PHE A 68 19.25 16.08 10.24
C PHE A 68 18.34 14.84 10.14
N PRO A 69 17.95 14.42 8.92
CA PRO A 69 17.05 13.29 8.74
C PRO A 69 17.72 11.97 9.14
N THR A 70 17.03 11.13 9.91
CA THR A 70 17.51 9.79 10.26
C THR A 70 17.02 8.73 9.26
N LYS A 71 17.66 7.56 9.24
CA LYS A 71 17.21 6.43 8.41
C LYS A 71 15.76 6.02 8.75
N THR A 72 15.39 6.10 10.02
CA THR A 72 14.05 5.80 10.50
C THR A 72 13.03 6.79 9.96
N ASP A 73 13.37 8.09 9.94
CA ASP A 73 12.49 9.13 9.39
C ASP A 73 12.25 8.94 7.90
N VAL A 74 13.30 8.64 7.13
CA VAL A 74 13.19 8.38 5.68
C VAL A 74 12.33 7.15 5.42
N ALA A 75 12.51 6.07 6.18
CA ALA A 75 11.71 4.85 6.05
C ALA A 75 10.23 5.10 6.40
N ASN A 76 9.97 5.88 7.45
CA ASN A 76 8.62 6.24 7.85
C ASN A 76 7.93 7.15 6.83
N ALA A 77 8.64 8.15 6.30
CA ALA A 77 8.15 9.02 5.24
C ALA A 77 7.78 8.20 3.99
N ALA A 78 8.67 7.30 3.55
CA ALA A 78 8.39 6.42 2.41
C ALA A 78 7.16 5.53 2.66
N LYS A 79 7.02 4.96 3.86
CA LYS A 79 5.85 4.15 4.23
C LYS A 79 4.56 4.96 4.19
N LEU A 80 4.57 6.20 4.71
CA LEU A 80 3.42 7.08 4.67
C LEU A 80 3.05 7.47 3.24
N THR A 81 4.04 7.70 2.38
CA THR A 81 3.81 7.96 0.96
C THR A 81 3.12 6.80 0.28
N VAL A 82 3.63 5.57 0.44
CA VAL A 82 2.99 4.37 -0.13
C VAL A 82 1.56 4.21 0.37
N GLN A 83 1.32 4.39 1.66
CA GLN A 83 -0.03 4.32 2.22
C GLN A 83 -0.95 5.43 1.70
N ALA A 84 -0.42 6.62 1.42
CA ALA A 84 -1.18 7.71 0.84
C ALA A 84 -1.56 7.38 -0.61
N GLU A 85 -0.64 6.82 -1.39
CA GLU A 85 -0.89 6.36 -2.76
C GLU A 85 -1.99 5.28 -2.78
N GLU A 86 -1.85 4.23 -1.98
CA GLU A 86 -2.85 3.15 -1.88
C GLU A 86 -4.24 3.68 -1.49
N LYS A 87 -4.31 4.63 -0.55
CA LYS A 87 -5.57 5.24 -0.12
C LYS A 87 -6.17 6.15 -1.19
N MET A 88 -5.33 6.86 -1.94
CA MET A 88 -5.77 7.71 -3.05
C MET A 88 -6.42 6.84 -4.14
N ASP A 89 -5.78 5.73 -4.49
CA ASP A 89 -6.30 4.78 -5.48
C ASP A 89 -7.68 4.23 -5.08
N LEU A 90 -7.86 3.88 -3.80
CA LEU A 90 -9.15 3.42 -3.28
C LEU A 90 -10.24 4.51 -3.32
N ILE A 91 -9.86 5.77 -3.12
CA ILE A 91 -10.78 6.90 -3.24
C ILE A 91 -11.19 7.07 -4.70
N ASP A 92 -10.23 7.05 -5.62
CA ASP A 92 -10.49 7.18 -7.04
C ASP A 92 -11.42 6.07 -7.55
N GLU A 93 -11.18 4.81 -7.15
CA GLU A 93 -12.06 3.69 -7.48
C GLU A 93 -13.49 3.91 -6.97
N LYS A 94 -13.64 4.35 -5.71
CA LYS A 94 -14.96 4.63 -5.13
C LYS A 94 -15.67 5.80 -5.79
N VAL A 95 -14.94 6.86 -6.15
CA VAL A 95 -15.50 8.01 -6.87
C VAL A 95 -15.98 7.57 -8.25
N MET A 96 -15.21 6.74 -8.95
CA MET A 96 -15.61 6.20 -10.25
C MET A 96 -16.85 5.30 -10.13
N ALA A 97 -16.88 4.40 -9.14
CA ALA A 97 -18.04 3.55 -8.88
C ALA A 97 -19.30 4.36 -8.52
N LEU A 98 -19.15 5.44 -7.75
CA LEU A 98 -20.24 6.34 -7.40
C LEU A 98 -20.74 7.11 -8.63
N ALA A 99 -19.83 7.63 -9.46
CA ALA A 99 -20.19 8.32 -10.69
C ALA A 99 -20.95 7.39 -11.66
N GLN A 100 -20.51 6.14 -11.78
CA GLN A 100 -21.21 5.11 -12.58
C GLN A 100 -22.61 4.82 -12.01
N SER A 101 -22.73 4.66 -10.69
CA SER A 101 -24.01 4.42 -10.02
C SER A 101 -24.98 5.59 -10.24
N MET A 102 -24.48 6.83 -10.21
CA MET A 102 -25.31 8.02 -10.42
C MET A 102 -25.78 8.17 -11.87
N GLU A 103 -24.94 7.79 -12.85
CA GLU A 103 -25.33 7.73 -14.26
C GLU A 103 -26.35 6.61 -14.53
N GLU A 104 -26.20 5.45 -13.89
CA GLU A 104 -27.17 4.36 -13.96
C GLU A 104 -28.52 4.77 -13.37
N LEU A 105 -28.52 5.44 -12.20
CA LEU A 105 -29.73 6.00 -11.60
C LEU A 105 -30.40 7.02 -12.52
N LYS A 106 -29.62 7.94 -13.10
CA LYS A 106 -30.14 8.93 -14.07
C LYS A 106 -30.77 8.26 -15.28
N ARG A 107 -30.14 7.21 -15.82
CA ARG A 107 -30.69 6.42 -16.93
C ARG A 107 -31.99 5.71 -16.53
N SER A 108 -32.04 5.10 -15.35
CA SER A 108 -33.26 4.43 -14.84
C SER A 108 -34.43 5.41 -14.64
N LEU A 109 -34.15 6.63 -14.16
CA LEU A 109 -35.14 7.68 -13.98
C LEU A 109 -35.66 8.21 -15.32
N ALA A 110 -34.78 8.40 -16.31
CA ALA A 110 -35.16 8.79 -17.66
C ALA A 110 -36.05 7.74 -18.35
N VAL A 111 -35.73 6.44 -18.17
CA VAL A 111 -36.56 5.34 -18.68
C VAL A 111 -37.94 5.33 -18.00
N SER A 112 -37.99 5.51 -16.68
CA SER A 112 -39.26 5.55 -15.93
C SER A 112 -40.13 6.76 -16.30
N SER A 113 -39.53 7.93 -16.53
CA SER A 113 -40.22 9.13 -17.00
C SER A 113 -40.78 8.99 -18.42
N SER A 114 -40.18 8.14 -19.26
CA SER A 114 -40.68 7.88 -20.62
C SER A 114 -41.87 6.90 -20.67
N ASN A 115 -42.06 6.10 -19.61
CA ASN A 115 -43.20 5.18 -19.45
C ASN A 115 -44.43 5.82 -18.80
N SER A 116 -44.32 7.03 -18.23
CA SER A 116 -45.49 7.82 -17.79
C SER A 116 -46.06 8.64 -18.96
N LYS A 117 -46.69 7.96 -19.92
CA LYS A 117 -47.57 8.58 -20.93
C LYS A 117 -49.02 8.64 -20.43
N SER A 118 -49.25 9.05 -19.18
CA SER A 118 -50.62 9.38 -18.76
C SER A 118 -50.67 10.60 -17.85
N HIS A 119 -51.32 11.64 -18.35
CA HIS A 119 -51.94 12.75 -17.62
C HIS A 119 -51.10 13.95 -17.13
N PRO A 120 -50.30 14.62 -17.98
CA PRO A 120 -49.91 16.02 -17.72
C PRO A 120 -51.08 17.02 -17.86
N ASN A 121 -52.12 16.68 -18.62
CA ASN A 121 -53.26 17.58 -18.88
C ASN A 121 -54.24 17.72 -17.71
N GLU A 122 -54.33 16.72 -16.83
CA GLU A 122 -55.26 16.79 -15.68
C GLU A 122 -54.69 17.61 -14.53
N ILE A 123 -53.38 17.51 -14.29
CA ILE A 123 -52.69 18.29 -13.24
C ILE A 123 -52.66 19.78 -13.62
N LEU A 124 -52.39 20.10 -14.89
CA LEU A 124 -52.43 21.48 -15.36
C LEU A 124 -53.83 22.09 -15.30
N LYS A 125 -54.87 21.28 -15.58
CA LYS A 125 -56.26 21.71 -15.44
C LYS A 125 -56.66 21.92 -13.97
N ALA A 126 -56.25 21.03 -13.07
CA ALA A 126 -56.50 21.18 -11.64
C ALA A 126 -55.82 22.44 -11.06
N LEU A 127 -54.61 22.78 -11.52
CA LEU A 127 -53.91 24.00 -11.11
C LEU A 127 -54.56 25.28 -11.67
N SER A 128 -55.10 25.25 -12.89
CA SER A 128 -55.84 26.40 -13.44
C SER A 128 -57.13 26.65 -12.67
N ASP A 129 -57.87 25.59 -12.36
CA ASP A 129 -59.16 25.67 -11.64
C ASP A 129 -58.95 26.20 -10.20
N LEU A 130 -57.85 25.79 -9.55
CA LEU A 130 -57.48 26.27 -8.21
C LEU A 130 -57.06 27.75 -8.23
N LYS A 131 -56.30 28.18 -9.25
CA LYS A 131 -55.91 29.58 -9.41
C LYS A 131 -57.13 30.47 -9.64
N GLN A 132 -58.08 30.03 -10.46
CA GLN A 132 -59.32 30.77 -10.73
C GLN A 132 -60.17 30.95 -9.47
N THR A 133 -60.22 29.92 -8.63
CA THR A 133 -60.93 29.97 -7.35
C THR A 133 -60.30 30.98 -6.40
N LEU A 134 -58.97 31.02 -6.30
CA LEU A 134 -58.25 31.94 -5.40
C LEU A 134 -58.38 33.41 -5.85
N ASP A 135 -58.31 33.67 -7.16
CA ASP A 135 -58.50 35.02 -7.72
C ASP A 135 -59.94 35.52 -7.46
N GLN A 136 -60.93 34.63 -7.45
CA GLN A 136 -62.34 34.96 -7.17
C GLN A 136 -62.63 35.20 -5.67
N GLU A 137 -61.84 34.59 -4.78
CA GLU A 137 -61.91 34.77 -3.32
C GLU A 137 -61.23 36.08 -2.86
N LEU A 138 -60.17 36.52 -3.57
CA LEU A 138 -59.51 37.81 -3.32
C LEU A 138 -60.37 39.01 -3.74
N GLU A 139 -61.11 38.92 -4.85
CA GLU A 139 -62.02 39.97 -5.31
C GLU A 139 -63.30 40.10 -4.46
N SER A 140 -63.75 39.00 -3.84
CA SER A 140 -64.89 39.02 -2.89
C SER A 140 -64.50 39.53 -1.50
N SER A 141 -63.21 39.48 -1.14
CA SER A 141 -62.68 40.03 0.11
C SER A 141 -62.43 41.56 0.06
N SER A 142 -62.09 42.10 -1.12
CA SER A 142 -61.85 43.54 -1.34
C SER A 142 -63.10 44.43 -1.23
N SER A 143 -64.30 43.89 -1.48
CA SER A 143 -65.55 44.66 -1.39
C SER A 143 -66.09 44.89 0.03
N SER A 144 -65.45 44.36 1.09
CA SER A 144 -65.94 44.50 2.48
C SER A 144 -65.12 45.43 3.38
N GLU A 145 -63.97 45.92 2.92
CA GLU A 145 -63.06 46.77 3.72
C GLU A 145 -63.06 48.23 3.23
N SER A 146 -64.25 48.78 2.95
CA SER A 146 -64.44 50.21 2.67
C SER A 146 -65.57 50.84 3.50
N ALA A 147 -65.89 50.24 4.64
CA ALA A 147 -66.83 50.79 5.61
C ALA A 147 -66.30 50.60 7.04
N ASP A 148 -65.20 51.27 7.37
CA ASP A 148 -65.00 51.87 8.68
C ASP A 148 -63.88 52.93 8.55
N GLN A 149 -64.35 54.16 8.34
CA GLN A 149 -63.60 55.41 8.54
C GLN A 149 -63.40 55.67 10.02
#